data_AF-J2J785-F1
#
_entry.id   AF-J2J785-F1
#
_cell.length_a   1.000
_cell.length_b   1.000
_cell.length_c   1.000
_cell.angle_alpha   90.00
_cell.angle_beta   90.00
_cell.angle_gamma   90.00
#
_symmetry.space_group_name_H-M   'P 1'
#
loop_
_entity.id
_entity.type
_entity.pdbx_description
1 polymer ?
#
loop_
_entity_poly.entity_id
_entity_poly.type
_entity_poly.pdbx_seq_one_letter_code
_entity_poly.pdbx_strand_id
1 'polypeptide(L)'
;MKKFIKTLLTEIGKLFSKQNKIVTPQKTLTPQQFIQKVLINEVGEIHIKHPYISFAMMSIGIEFLGKTLNTFEDWNESGHSKADFELAINTLNSFKKYRPLLKSHNLWTSLRNGFLHSFVPKNTLSLSSKSERAHMEAVTSTKINLCCEDLYIDFKKACEEVLAMTTYNSKKMSLSLLSVPSDIANSTSYSGTTT
;
A
#
# COMPACT_ATOMS: atom_id res chain seq x y z
N MET A 1 -9.09 32.15 52.10
CA MET A 1 -8.36 32.27 50.80
C MET A 1 -8.04 30.92 50.14
N LYS A 2 -7.36 29.97 50.80
CA LYS A 2 -6.98 28.66 50.22
C LYS A 2 -8.15 27.78 49.72
N LYS A 3 -9.32 27.82 50.38
CA LYS A 3 -10.51 27.06 49.98
C LYS A 3 -11.12 27.56 48.66
N PHE A 4 -11.11 28.86 48.43
CA PHE A 4 -11.63 29.49 47.21
C PHE A 4 -10.77 29.14 45.99
N ILE A 5 -9.44 29.20 46.13
CA ILE A 5 -8.49 28.83 45.08
C ILE A 5 -8.64 27.34 44.69
N LYS A 6 -8.82 26.45 45.67
CA LYS A 6 -9.01 25.01 45.40
C LYS A 6 -10.31 24.74 44.65
N THR A 7 -11.40 25.42 44.99
CA THR A 7 -12.68 25.31 44.27
C THR A 7 -12.56 25.85 42.85
N LEU A 8 -11.93 27.01 42.66
CA LEU A 8 -11.71 27.62 41.36
C LEU A 8 -10.86 26.73 40.44
N LEU A 9 -9.78 26.14 40.95
CA LEU A 9 -8.93 25.21 40.20
C LEU A 9 -9.67 23.92 39.83
N THR A 10 -10.59 23.46 40.68
CA THR A 10 -11.41 22.26 40.40
C THR A 10 -12.44 22.54 39.30
N GLU A 11 -13.06 23.71 39.30
CA GLU A 11 -14.00 24.11 38.25
C GLU A 11 -13.31 24.41 36.93
N ILE A 12 -12.13 25.04 36.96
CA ILE A 12 -11.27 25.23 35.78
C ILE A 12 -10.85 23.87 35.21
N GLY A 13 -10.45 22.90 36.06
CA GLY A 13 -10.15 21.53 35.62
C GLY A 13 -11.33 20.81 34.97
N LYS A 14 -12.56 21.03 35.47
CA LYS A 14 -13.80 20.51 34.86
C LYS A 14 -14.17 21.22 33.55
N LEU A 15 -13.85 22.50 33.41
CA LEU A 15 -14.02 23.27 32.17
C LEU A 15 -13.04 22.81 31.08
N PHE A 16 -11.79 22.52 31.45
CA PHE A 16 -10.80 21.93 30.52
C PHE A 16 -11.10 20.46 30.19
N SER A 17 -11.68 19.68 31.11
CA SER A 17 -12.14 18.32 30.79
C SER A 17 -13.44 18.28 29.98
N LYS A 18 -14.15 19.42 29.88
CA LYS A 18 -15.36 19.61 29.05
C LYS A 18 -15.08 20.20 27.68
N GLN A 19 -13.81 20.32 27.26
CA GLN A 19 -13.52 20.39 25.83
C GLN A 19 -14.00 19.08 25.21
N ASN A 20 -15.21 19.15 24.64
CA ASN A 20 -15.77 18.12 23.77
C ASN A 20 -14.64 17.62 22.89
N LYS A 21 -14.30 16.32 23.00
CA LYS A 21 -13.52 15.63 21.98
C LYS A 21 -14.21 15.97 20.66
N ILE A 22 -13.61 16.84 19.87
CA ILE A 22 -14.04 17.05 18.50
C ILE A 22 -13.71 15.73 17.82
N VAL A 23 -14.70 14.83 17.75
CA VAL A 23 -14.59 13.62 16.95
C VAL A 23 -14.68 14.09 15.52
N THR A 24 -13.52 14.40 14.93
CA THR A 24 -13.44 14.64 13.50
C THR A 24 -13.95 13.39 12.77
N PRO A 25 -14.86 13.51 11.80
CA PRO A 25 -15.41 12.38 11.07
C PRO A 25 -14.32 11.61 10.29
N GLN A 26 -13.64 10.67 10.91
CA GLN A 26 -12.53 9.94 10.28
C GLN A 26 -13.00 9.13 9.07
N LYS A 27 -12.48 9.45 7.88
CA LYS A 27 -12.72 8.63 6.69
C LYS A 27 -11.85 7.39 6.80
N THR A 28 -12.51 6.23 6.91
CA THR A 28 -11.82 4.94 6.91
C THR A 28 -11.82 4.35 5.51
N LEU A 29 -10.71 3.71 5.12
CA LEU A 29 -10.62 2.88 3.92
C LEU A 29 -10.52 1.42 4.35
N THR A 30 -11.41 0.58 3.81
CA THR A 30 -11.25 -0.88 3.92
C THR A 30 -10.12 -1.35 2.99
N PRO A 31 -9.53 -2.54 3.21
CA PRO A 31 -8.60 -3.15 2.29
C PRO A 31 -9.11 -3.25 0.86
N GLN A 32 -10.39 -3.62 0.67
CA GLN A 32 -11.01 -3.67 -0.67
C GLN A 32 -11.00 -2.29 -1.34
N GLN A 33 -11.39 -1.24 -0.61
CA GLN A 33 -11.35 0.13 -1.11
C GLN A 33 -9.91 0.60 -1.36
N PHE A 34 -8.95 0.19 -0.54
CA PHE A 34 -7.54 0.51 -0.71
C PHE A 34 -6.97 -0.15 -1.98
N ILE A 35 -7.27 -1.43 -2.22
CA ILE A 35 -6.86 -2.13 -3.44
C ILE A 35 -7.44 -1.39 -4.66
N GLN A 36 -8.74 -1.12 -4.67
CA GLN A 36 -9.38 -0.47 -5.81
C GLN A 36 -8.85 0.96 -6.03
N LYS A 37 -8.78 1.76 -4.98
CA LYS A 37 -8.39 3.17 -5.09
C LYS A 37 -6.89 3.33 -5.31
N VAL A 38 -6.07 2.74 -4.45
CA VAL A 38 -4.63 2.99 -4.41
C VAL A 38 -3.91 2.05 -5.37
N LEU A 39 -4.07 0.73 -5.20
CA LEU A 39 -3.28 -0.24 -5.97
C LEU A 39 -3.71 -0.36 -7.43
N ILE A 40 -4.99 -0.20 -7.74
CA ILE A 40 -5.47 -0.20 -9.12
C ILE A 40 -5.43 1.22 -9.70
N ASN A 41 -6.19 2.17 -9.16
CA ASN A 41 -6.36 3.47 -9.82
C ASN A 41 -5.11 4.37 -9.70
N GLU A 42 -4.66 4.67 -8.48
CA GLU A 42 -3.53 5.61 -8.27
C GLU A 42 -2.21 5.05 -8.85
N VAL A 43 -1.85 3.81 -8.55
CA VAL A 43 -0.68 3.16 -9.18
C VAL A 43 -0.87 3.05 -10.71
N GLY A 44 -2.11 2.88 -11.18
CA GLY A 44 -2.46 2.93 -12.60
C GLY A 44 -2.16 4.26 -13.27
N GLU A 45 -2.30 5.38 -12.58
CA GLU A 45 -1.87 6.67 -13.12
C GLU A 45 -0.36 6.85 -13.04
N ILE A 46 0.25 6.39 -11.94
CA ILE A 46 1.69 6.54 -11.69
C ILE A 46 2.50 5.71 -12.69
N HIS A 47 2.11 4.49 -13.05
CA HIS A 47 2.91 3.67 -13.98
C HIS A 47 3.04 4.28 -15.39
N ILE A 48 2.05 5.06 -15.81
CA ILE A 48 2.06 5.76 -17.10
C ILE A 48 3.08 6.90 -17.08
N LYS A 49 3.12 7.68 -15.98
CA LYS A 49 3.93 8.91 -15.88
C LYS A 49 5.32 8.67 -15.29
N HIS A 50 5.43 7.70 -14.39
CA HIS A 50 6.58 7.45 -13.52
C HIS A 50 6.82 5.93 -13.38
N PRO A 51 7.24 5.25 -14.47
CA PRO A 51 7.35 3.80 -14.50
C PRO A 51 8.35 3.24 -13.47
N TYR A 52 9.49 3.90 -13.27
CA TYR A 52 10.52 3.42 -12.34
C TYR A 52 10.09 3.49 -10.86
N ILE A 53 9.32 4.53 -10.49
CA ILE A 53 8.72 4.62 -9.14
C ILE A 53 7.66 3.53 -8.96
N SER A 54 6.96 3.18 -10.04
CA SER A 54 5.87 2.21 -9.98
C SER A 54 6.34 0.80 -9.66
N PHE A 55 7.56 0.42 -10.00
CA PHE A 55 8.14 -0.85 -9.54
C PHE A 55 8.21 -0.92 -8.01
N ALA A 56 8.58 0.17 -7.33
CA ALA A 56 8.59 0.21 -5.87
C ALA A 56 7.17 -0.04 -5.32
N MET A 57 6.19 0.71 -5.84
CA MET A 57 4.79 0.63 -5.41
C MET A 57 4.18 -0.75 -5.68
N MET A 58 4.38 -1.31 -6.86
CA MET A 58 3.93 -2.65 -7.21
C MET A 58 4.62 -3.72 -6.35
N SER A 59 5.92 -3.60 -6.07
CA SER A 59 6.63 -4.58 -5.25
C SER A 59 6.10 -4.67 -3.81
N ILE A 60 5.74 -3.52 -3.23
CA ILE A 60 5.08 -3.42 -1.92
C ILE A 60 3.63 -3.90 -2.03
N GLY A 61 2.94 -3.53 -3.11
CA GLY A 61 1.58 -3.97 -3.40
C GLY A 61 1.46 -5.49 -3.49
N ILE A 62 2.41 -6.19 -4.12
CA ILE A 62 2.41 -7.66 -4.21
C ILE A 62 2.49 -8.30 -2.82
N GLU A 63 3.34 -7.79 -1.94
CA GLU A 63 3.37 -8.23 -0.53
C GLU A 63 2.04 -7.96 0.18
N PHE A 64 1.45 -6.78 -0.04
CA PHE A 64 0.15 -6.45 0.51
C PHE A 64 -0.93 -7.44 0.05
N LEU A 65 -0.97 -7.81 -1.24
CA LEU A 65 -1.88 -8.85 -1.72
C LEU A 65 -1.65 -10.18 -1.00
N GLY A 66 -0.39 -10.54 -0.73
CA GLY A 66 -0.04 -11.69 0.11
C GLY A 66 -0.67 -11.64 1.50
N LYS A 67 -0.64 -10.46 2.13
CA LYS A 67 -1.26 -10.22 3.45
C LYS A 67 -2.79 -10.36 3.45
N THR A 68 -3.43 -10.21 2.29
CA THR A 68 -4.87 -10.48 2.14
C THR A 68 -5.18 -11.98 2.08
N LEU A 69 -4.22 -12.78 1.63
CA LEU A 69 -4.34 -14.23 1.41
C LEU A 69 -3.91 -15.06 2.63
N ASN A 70 -3.15 -14.47 3.55
CA ASN A 70 -2.67 -15.15 4.74
C ASN A 70 -3.76 -15.24 5.84
N THR A 71 -3.47 -16.03 6.88
CA THR A 71 -4.37 -16.27 8.01
C THR A 71 -4.18 -15.29 9.16
N PHE A 72 -3.24 -14.35 9.07
CA PHE A 72 -2.95 -13.41 10.16
C PHE A 72 -3.97 -12.28 10.16
N GLU A 73 -4.50 -11.91 11.33
CA GLU A 73 -5.40 -10.75 11.44
C GLU A 73 -4.64 -9.42 11.40
N ASP A 74 -3.45 -9.36 12.02
CA ASP A 74 -2.59 -8.16 12.00
C ASP A 74 -1.96 -7.95 10.61
N TRP A 75 -1.98 -6.71 10.14
CA TRP A 75 -1.31 -6.28 8.91
C TRP A 75 0.21 -6.18 9.10
N ASN A 76 0.66 -5.86 10.31
CA ASN A 76 2.05 -5.57 10.65
C ASN A 76 2.77 -6.75 11.31
N GLU A 77 2.20 -7.96 11.20
CA GLU A 77 2.84 -9.18 11.70
C GLU A 77 4.26 -9.33 11.15
N SER A 78 5.22 -9.46 12.06
CA SER A 78 6.64 -9.31 11.77
C SER A 78 7.26 -10.58 11.21
N GLY A 79 8.30 -10.48 10.38
CA GLY A 79 9.00 -11.65 9.82
C GLY A 79 8.27 -12.37 8.67
N HIS A 80 7.05 -11.93 8.31
CA HIS A 80 6.26 -12.57 7.25
C HIS A 80 6.38 -11.91 5.88
N SER A 81 7.09 -10.79 5.74
CA SER A 81 7.18 -10.03 4.48
C SER A 81 7.55 -10.87 3.25
N LYS A 82 8.55 -11.74 3.39
CA LYS A 82 8.94 -12.68 2.31
C LYS A 82 7.84 -13.70 2.02
N ALA A 83 7.30 -14.30 3.07
CA ALA A 83 6.26 -15.32 2.95
C ALA A 83 5.00 -14.75 2.30
N ASP A 84 4.57 -13.54 2.69
CA ASP A 84 3.42 -12.85 2.12
C ASP A 84 3.63 -12.54 0.63
N PHE A 85 4.78 -11.96 0.27
CA PHE A 85 5.11 -11.70 -1.14
C PHE A 85 5.11 -12.99 -1.98
N GLU A 86 5.78 -14.05 -1.49
CA GLU A 86 5.83 -15.34 -2.19
C GLU A 86 4.46 -16.02 -2.24
N LEU A 87 3.61 -15.85 -1.22
CA LEU A 87 2.24 -16.35 -1.19
C LEU A 87 1.42 -15.72 -2.31
N ALA A 88 1.51 -14.41 -2.52
CA ALA A 88 0.82 -13.75 -3.63
C ALA A 88 1.24 -14.31 -4.99
N ILE A 89 2.56 -14.42 -5.24
CA ILE A 89 3.10 -14.93 -6.51
C ILE A 89 2.69 -16.39 -6.77
N ASN A 90 2.67 -17.22 -5.73
CA ASN A 90 2.31 -18.63 -5.86
C ASN A 90 0.80 -18.87 -5.98
N THR A 91 -0.02 -17.99 -5.40
CA THR A 91 -1.48 -18.19 -5.33
C THR A 91 -2.20 -17.57 -6.51
N LEU A 92 -1.88 -16.31 -6.86
CA LEU A 92 -2.61 -15.55 -7.88
C LEU A 92 -2.22 -16.02 -9.28
N ASN A 93 -3.21 -16.17 -10.16
CA ASN A 93 -3.03 -16.75 -11.48
C ASN A 93 -2.30 -15.78 -12.43
N SER A 94 -2.58 -14.48 -12.34
CA SER A 94 -1.86 -13.44 -13.08
C SER A 94 -0.35 -13.49 -12.84
N PHE A 95 0.09 -13.98 -11.68
CA PHE A 95 1.51 -14.10 -11.33
C PHE A 95 2.16 -15.44 -11.70
N LYS A 96 1.45 -16.36 -12.34
CA LYS A 96 1.96 -17.71 -12.66
C LYS A 96 3.33 -17.69 -13.35
N LYS A 97 3.57 -16.74 -14.26
CA LYS A 97 4.84 -16.62 -15.01
C LYS A 97 6.04 -16.18 -14.15
N TYR A 98 5.81 -15.56 -12.99
CA TYR A 98 6.89 -15.12 -12.09
C TYR A 98 7.32 -16.19 -11.08
N ARG A 99 6.55 -17.28 -10.90
CA ARG A 99 6.87 -18.36 -9.94
C ARG A 99 8.27 -18.93 -10.11
N PRO A 100 8.78 -19.19 -11.34
CA PRO A 100 10.16 -19.64 -11.53
C PRO A 100 11.21 -18.63 -11.05
N LEU A 101 10.91 -17.32 -11.07
CA LEU A 101 11.82 -16.26 -10.64
C LEU A 101 12.01 -16.20 -9.13
N LEU A 102 11.06 -16.73 -8.33
CA LEU A 102 11.23 -16.85 -6.89
C LEU A 102 12.51 -17.61 -6.54
N LYS A 103 12.80 -18.69 -7.29
CA LYS A 103 14.00 -19.51 -7.12
C LYS A 103 15.17 -19.01 -7.95
N SER A 104 14.98 -18.84 -9.26
CA SER A 104 16.09 -18.56 -10.19
C SER A 104 16.71 -17.18 -10.04
N HIS A 105 15.93 -16.17 -9.62
CA HIS A 105 16.37 -14.78 -9.53
C HIS A 105 16.18 -14.18 -8.14
N ASN A 106 15.75 -14.99 -7.17
CA ASN A 106 15.40 -14.57 -5.81
C ASN A 106 14.47 -13.34 -5.83
N LEU A 107 13.36 -13.44 -6.57
CA LEU A 107 12.51 -12.30 -6.95
C LEU A 107 12.12 -11.42 -5.75
N TRP A 108 11.79 -11.98 -4.59
CA TRP A 108 11.51 -11.17 -3.40
C TRP A 108 12.71 -10.31 -2.99
N THR A 109 13.90 -10.90 -2.89
CA THR A 109 15.13 -10.18 -2.51
C THR A 109 15.50 -9.12 -3.53
N SER A 110 15.29 -9.43 -4.81
CA SER A 110 15.78 -8.62 -5.92
C SER A 110 14.84 -7.51 -6.34
N LEU A 111 13.52 -7.74 -6.29
CA LEU A 111 12.49 -6.74 -6.58
C LEU A 111 12.10 -6.02 -5.29
N ARG A 112 11.29 -6.66 -4.45
CA ARG A 112 10.70 -6.04 -3.25
C ARG A 112 11.78 -5.52 -2.31
N ASN A 113 12.71 -6.38 -1.88
CA ASN A 113 13.69 -5.99 -0.86
C ASN A 113 14.73 -4.99 -1.39
N GLY A 114 15.05 -5.06 -2.69
CA GLY A 114 15.87 -4.04 -3.35
C GLY A 114 15.21 -2.66 -3.27
N PHE A 115 13.96 -2.56 -3.70
CA PHE A 115 13.22 -1.30 -3.67
C PHE A 115 13.00 -0.75 -2.25
N LEU A 116 12.72 -1.61 -1.27
CA LEU A 116 12.55 -1.15 0.11
C LEU A 116 13.84 -0.53 0.67
N HIS A 117 15.01 -1.12 0.40
CA HIS A 117 16.27 -0.68 1.02
C HIS A 117 17.00 0.41 0.24
N SER A 118 16.87 0.44 -1.08
CA SER A 118 17.71 1.29 -1.93
C SER A 118 16.94 1.96 -3.06
N PHE A 119 15.62 1.76 -3.14
CA PHE A 119 14.77 2.29 -4.20
C PHE A 119 15.19 1.90 -5.63
N VAL A 120 15.96 0.81 -5.74
CA VAL A 120 16.44 0.19 -6.97
C VAL A 120 16.45 -1.33 -6.81
N PRO A 121 16.30 -2.12 -7.89
CA PRO A 121 16.36 -3.58 -7.77
C PRO A 121 17.79 -4.05 -7.53
N LYS A 122 17.93 -5.30 -7.07
CA LYS A 122 19.24 -5.96 -7.02
C LYS A 122 19.63 -6.58 -8.36
N ASN A 123 20.88 -7.03 -8.44
CA ASN A 123 21.59 -7.34 -9.68
C ASN A 123 20.94 -8.36 -10.62
N THR A 124 20.03 -9.22 -10.13
CA THR A 124 19.35 -10.23 -10.96
C THR A 124 18.19 -9.67 -11.79
N LEU A 125 17.84 -8.39 -11.64
CA LEU A 125 16.79 -7.73 -12.42
C LEU A 125 17.33 -6.52 -13.18
N SER A 126 16.86 -6.33 -14.41
CA SER A 126 16.80 -5.01 -15.05
C SER A 126 15.36 -4.54 -15.13
N LEU A 127 15.18 -3.24 -15.23
CA LEU A 127 13.88 -2.60 -15.36
C LEU A 127 13.85 -1.82 -16.67
N SER A 128 12.67 -1.72 -17.24
CA SER A 128 12.41 -1.00 -18.47
C SER A 128 10.98 -0.47 -18.47
N SER A 129 10.71 0.45 -19.37
CA SER A 129 9.40 1.00 -19.68
C SER A 129 9.22 1.09 -21.19
N LYS A 130 7.98 0.98 -21.65
CA LYS A 130 7.61 1.11 -23.07
C LYS A 130 8.40 0.13 -23.94
N SER A 131 9.02 0.63 -25.01
CA SER A 131 9.78 -0.14 -25.98
C SER A 131 11.27 -0.26 -25.65
N GLU A 132 11.70 0.09 -24.43
CA GLU A 132 13.12 -0.02 -24.04
C GLU A 132 13.59 -1.48 -24.06
N ARG A 133 12.77 -2.41 -23.52
CA ARG A 133 13.06 -3.84 -23.53
C ARG A 133 11.82 -4.70 -23.25
N ALA A 134 11.78 -5.92 -23.80
CA ALA A 134 10.64 -6.81 -23.62
C ALA A 134 10.53 -7.37 -22.18
N HIS A 135 9.30 -7.59 -21.72
CA HIS A 135 9.03 -8.15 -20.40
C HIS A 135 9.44 -9.63 -20.29
N MET A 136 10.07 -9.99 -19.17
CA MET A 136 10.65 -11.32 -18.90
C MET A 136 11.72 -11.77 -19.91
N GLU A 137 12.35 -10.83 -20.60
CA GLU A 137 13.46 -11.13 -21.50
C GLU A 137 14.77 -11.33 -20.69
N ALA A 138 15.54 -12.36 -21.02
CA ALA A 138 16.87 -12.54 -20.43
C ALA A 138 17.83 -11.45 -20.92
N VAL A 139 18.45 -10.73 -19.99
CA VAL A 139 19.53 -9.76 -20.26
C VAL A 139 20.89 -10.45 -20.23
N THR A 140 21.07 -11.37 -19.28
CA THR A 140 22.19 -12.31 -19.19
C THR A 140 21.65 -13.66 -18.69
N SER A 141 22.52 -14.65 -18.50
CA SER A 141 22.14 -15.94 -17.90
C SER A 141 21.60 -15.84 -16.47
N THR A 142 21.86 -14.72 -15.78
CA THR A 142 21.49 -14.50 -14.36
C THR A 142 20.66 -13.24 -14.14
N LYS A 143 20.30 -12.54 -15.21
CA LYS A 143 19.58 -11.27 -15.16
C LYS A 143 18.40 -11.27 -16.12
N ILE A 144 17.22 -10.95 -15.61
CA ILE A 144 15.98 -10.86 -16.39
C ILE A 144 15.41 -9.45 -16.35
N ASN A 145 14.77 -9.04 -17.44
CA ASN A 145 14.15 -7.75 -17.56
C ASN A 145 12.67 -7.77 -17.14
N LEU A 146 12.24 -6.77 -16.36
CA LEU A 146 10.84 -6.49 -16.11
C LEU A 146 10.46 -5.18 -16.81
N CYS A 147 9.50 -5.25 -17.73
CA CYS A 147 8.84 -4.06 -18.29
C CYS A 147 7.72 -3.59 -17.35
N CYS A 148 7.64 -2.28 -17.10
CA CYS A 148 6.74 -1.68 -16.13
C CYS A 148 5.27 -1.89 -16.48
N GLU A 149 4.90 -1.64 -17.74
CA GLU A 149 3.54 -1.70 -18.23
C GLU A 149 2.98 -3.12 -18.14
N ASP A 150 3.78 -4.10 -18.56
CA ASP A 150 3.41 -5.51 -18.47
C ASP A 150 3.31 -5.98 -17.01
N LEU A 151 4.25 -5.58 -16.15
CA LEU A 151 4.16 -5.90 -14.72
C LEU A 151 2.91 -5.28 -14.09
N TYR A 152 2.56 -4.04 -14.45
CA TYR A 152 1.34 -3.39 -13.94
C TYR A 152 0.07 -4.10 -14.42
N ILE A 153 0.01 -4.54 -15.68
CA ILE A 153 -1.14 -5.31 -16.19
C ILE A 153 -1.36 -6.57 -15.33
N ASP A 154 -0.30 -7.31 -15.01
CA ASP A 154 -0.41 -8.52 -14.20
C ASP A 154 -0.70 -8.21 -12.73
N PHE A 155 -0.12 -7.14 -12.20
CA PHE A 155 -0.40 -6.64 -10.85
C PHE A 155 -1.85 -6.19 -10.69
N LYS A 156 -2.40 -5.46 -11.66
CA LYS A 156 -3.81 -5.05 -11.68
C LYS A 156 -4.74 -6.27 -11.73
N LYS A 157 -4.45 -7.24 -12.60
CA LYS A 157 -5.21 -8.50 -12.64
C LYS A 157 -5.14 -9.25 -11.30
N ALA A 158 -3.98 -9.24 -10.65
CA ALA A 158 -3.82 -9.85 -9.32
C ALA A 158 -4.71 -9.17 -8.28
N CYS A 159 -4.78 -7.84 -8.31
CA CYS A 159 -5.69 -7.06 -7.46
C CYS A 159 -7.16 -7.42 -7.73
N GLU A 160 -7.56 -7.51 -9.00
CA GLU A 160 -8.91 -7.88 -9.41
C GLU A 160 -9.27 -9.32 -8.99
N GLU A 161 -8.32 -10.27 -9.08
CA GLU A 161 -8.48 -11.62 -8.54
C GLU A 161 -8.77 -11.60 -7.03
N VAL A 162 -7.98 -10.85 -6.25
CA VAL A 162 -8.21 -10.71 -4.80
C VAL A 162 -9.58 -10.09 -4.50
N LEU A 163 -9.99 -9.07 -5.25
CA LEU A 163 -11.31 -8.43 -5.07
C LEU A 163 -12.48 -9.38 -5.41
N ALA A 164 -12.29 -10.33 -6.32
CA ALA A 164 -13.28 -11.32 -6.70
C ALA A 164 -13.36 -12.52 -5.74
N MET A 165 -12.38 -12.69 -4.84
CA MET A 165 -12.37 -13.79 -3.88
C MET A 165 -13.42 -13.60 -2.79
N THR A 166 -14.27 -14.60 -2.60
CA THR A 166 -15.30 -14.62 -1.54
C THR A 166 -14.86 -15.35 -0.26
N THR A 167 -13.74 -16.06 -0.31
CA THR A 167 -13.35 -17.05 0.71
C THR A 167 -12.15 -16.65 1.58
N TYR A 168 -11.30 -15.70 1.16
CA TYR A 168 -10.09 -15.35 1.90
C TYR A 168 -10.31 -14.19 2.86
N ASN A 169 -10.07 -14.46 4.14
CA ASN A 169 -10.03 -13.53 5.28
C ASN A 169 -11.04 -12.37 5.20
N SER A 170 -12.32 -12.71 4.94
CA SER A 170 -13.41 -11.74 4.73
C SER A 170 -13.55 -10.75 5.90
N LYS A 171 -13.29 -11.22 7.13
CA LYS A 171 -13.21 -10.37 8.32
C LYS A 171 -12.13 -9.31 8.16
N LYS A 172 -10.85 -9.67 7.97
CA LYS A 172 -9.74 -8.71 7.80
C LYS A 172 -9.97 -7.74 6.64
N MET A 173 -10.53 -8.22 5.53
CA MET A 173 -10.85 -7.43 4.34
C MET A 173 -11.99 -6.42 4.53
N SER A 174 -12.83 -6.61 5.55
CA SER A 174 -13.96 -5.73 5.90
C SER A 174 -13.62 -4.67 6.97
N LEU A 175 -12.50 -4.84 7.68
CA LEU A 175 -12.07 -3.92 8.73
C LEU A 175 -11.45 -2.64 8.15
N SER A 176 -11.40 -1.59 8.96
CA SER A 176 -10.68 -0.36 8.59
C SER A 176 -9.18 -0.63 8.49
N LEU A 177 -8.59 -0.35 7.34
CA LEU A 177 -7.13 -0.44 7.10
C LEU A 177 -6.45 0.90 7.38
N LEU A 178 -6.96 1.97 6.76
CA LEU A 178 -6.37 3.29 6.86
C LEU A 178 -7.37 4.29 7.44
N SER A 179 -6.89 5.03 8.41
CA SER A 179 -7.60 6.08 9.12
C SER A 179 -7.13 7.43 8.59
N VAL A 180 -7.97 8.10 7.80
CA VAL A 180 -7.66 9.43 7.27
C VAL A 180 -8.37 10.46 8.14
N PRO A 181 -7.63 11.39 8.78
CA PRO A 181 -8.25 12.53 9.45
C PRO A 181 -9.11 13.28 8.42
N SER A 182 -10.41 13.45 8.70
CA SER A 182 -11.21 14.38 7.90
C SER A 182 -10.75 15.80 8.17
N ASP A 183 -10.69 16.60 7.11
CA ASP A 183 -10.55 18.05 7.25
C ASP A 183 -11.63 18.57 8.20
N ILE A 184 -11.21 19.34 9.20
CA ILE A 184 -12.12 20.26 9.89
C ILE A 184 -12.59 21.19 8.78
N ALA A 185 -13.89 21.18 8.46
CA ALA A 185 -14.46 22.10 7.50
C ALA A 185 -14.10 23.54 7.93
N ASN A 186 -13.06 24.11 7.33
CA ASN A 186 -12.72 25.52 7.51
C ASN A 186 -13.71 26.32 6.68
N SER A 187 -14.90 26.52 7.23
CA SER A 187 -15.78 27.62 6.86
C SER A 187 -15.14 28.94 7.32
N THR A 188 -14.14 29.40 6.58
CA THR A 188 -13.74 30.81 6.61
C THR A 188 -13.37 31.19 5.19
N SER A 189 -14.37 31.71 4.50
CA SER A 189 -14.23 32.44 3.24
C SER A 189 -13.10 33.45 3.36
N TYR A 190 -11.98 33.20 2.68
CA TYR A 190 -10.96 34.20 2.48
C TYR A 190 -11.46 35.17 1.40
N SER A 191 -12.11 36.26 1.82
CA SER A 191 -12.38 37.41 0.96
C SER A 191 -11.12 38.25 0.86
N GLY A 192 -10.18 37.83 0.02
CA GLY A 192 -9.06 38.67 -0.38
C GLY A 192 -9.55 39.72 -1.37
N THR A 193 -9.81 40.94 -0.90
CA THR A 193 -9.92 42.12 -1.76
C THR A 193 -8.56 42.43 -2.37
N THR A 194 -8.48 42.36 -3.70
CA THR A 194 -7.39 42.95 -4.48
C THR A 194 -7.52 44.48 -4.45
N THR A 195 -6.46 45.15 -3.99
CA THR A 195 -6.14 46.54 -4.31
C THR A 195 -4.85 46.57 -5.10
#